data_AF-A0A848QWR9-F1
#
_entry.id   AF-A0A848QWR9-F1
#
_cell.length_a   1.000
_cell.length_b   1.000
_cell.length_c   1.000
_cell.angle_alpha   90.00
_cell.angle_beta   90.00
_cell.angle_gamma   90.00
#
_symmetry.space_group_name_H-M   'P 1'
#
loop_
_entity.id
_entity.type
_entity.pdbx_description
1 polymer ?
#
loop_
_entity_poly.entity_id
_entity_poly.type
_entity_poly.pdbx_seq_one_letter_code
_entity_poly.pdbx_strand_id
1 'polypeptide(L)'
;MTDEQKNTPSGTEQREENVDLYALFFKYFAYWPWFVASVLVCIISAFIYLRYQAPVYNVDAAVLIKEGDKKGGSSNNPMGALQDLGMFSMTNNFDNEVEILKSRTLIKKVVNHLNLYISVAEERMFGYNTPLYKSTPVKVYMTPEEADNLEEGAKLHLKYTMNGKLDVKVEYMFDEEKQETEVSFDSIPAVFPTPVGVFSFTKNDSVPPLEEDMNLVAY
;
A
#
# COMPACT_ATOMS: atom_id res chain seq x y z
N MET A 1 47.02 -41.83 -73.21
CA MET A 1 45.77 -42.32 -73.83
C MET A 1 45.21 -43.30 -72.79
N THR A 2 44.20 -42.98 -72.00
CA THR A 2 43.07 -42.07 -72.22
C THR A 2 42.53 -41.63 -70.85
N ASP A 3 42.12 -40.37 -70.80
CA ASP A 3 41.51 -39.67 -69.68
C ASP A 3 40.09 -40.16 -69.32
N GLU A 4 39.64 -39.64 -68.18
CA GLU A 4 38.26 -39.45 -67.69
C GLU A 4 37.62 -40.53 -66.82
N GLN A 5 37.54 -40.23 -65.51
CA GLN A 5 36.23 -40.18 -64.86
C GLN A 5 36.16 -39.10 -63.77
N LYS A 6 35.31 -38.12 -64.05
CA LYS A 6 34.80 -37.00 -63.26
C LYS A 6 34.15 -37.46 -61.94
N ASN A 7 34.40 -36.76 -60.83
CA ASN A 7 33.35 -36.48 -59.86
C ASN A 7 33.63 -35.28 -58.95
N THR A 8 32.63 -34.39 -58.93
CA THR A 8 32.44 -33.19 -58.12
C THR A 8 32.43 -33.50 -56.61
N PRO A 9 32.92 -32.61 -55.71
CA PRO A 9 32.64 -32.75 -54.28
C PRO A 9 31.22 -32.25 -54.00
N SER A 10 30.31 -33.21 -53.84
CA SER A 10 28.97 -33.02 -53.30
C SER A 10 29.00 -32.99 -51.77
N GLY A 11 28.32 -32.01 -51.19
CA GLY A 11 27.69 -32.15 -49.87
C GLY A 11 28.42 -31.47 -48.72
N THR A 12 27.99 -30.25 -48.41
CA THR A 12 28.10 -29.68 -47.06
C THR A 12 27.40 -30.63 -46.09
N GLU A 13 28.15 -31.40 -45.30
CA GLU A 13 27.60 -32.15 -44.18
C GLU A 13 27.07 -31.15 -43.15
N GLN A 14 25.76 -30.96 -43.13
CA GLN A 14 25.07 -30.41 -41.98
C GLN A 14 25.23 -31.43 -40.85
N ARG A 15 26.15 -31.14 -39.94
CA ARG A 15 26.29 -31.83 -38.66
C ARG A 15 25.00 -31.58 -37.88
N GLU A 16 24.05 -32.50 -37.97
CA GLU A 16 23.00 -32.60 -36.96
C GLU A 16 23.70 -33.04 -35.67
N GLU A 17 24.13 -32.05 -34.87
CA GLU A 17 24.40 -32.26 -33.45
C GLU A 17 23.09 -32.70 -32.80
N ASN A 18 22.84 -34.01 -32.85
CA ASN A 18 21.84 -34.65 -32.03
C ASN A 18 22.31 -34.46 -30.59
N VAL A 19 21.83 -33.40 -29.95
CA VAL A 19 22.06 -33.14 -28.53
C VAL A 19 21.48 -34.34 -27.79
N ASP A 20 22.36 -35.23 -27.36
CA ASP A 20 21.98 -36.48 -26.73
C ASP A 20 21.48 -36.16 -25.31
N LEU A 21 20.19 -35.83 -25.22
CA LEU A 21 19.53 -35.34 -23.99
C LEU A 21 19.72 -36.33 -22.83
N TYR A 22 19.84 -37.63 -23.12
CA TYR A 22 20.13 -38.67 -22.15
C TYR A 22 21.54 -38.55 -21.56
N ALA A 23 22.56 -38.34 -22.38
CA ALA A 23 23.93 -38.16 -21.91
C ALA A 23 24.07 -36.85 -21.11
N LEU A 24 23.36 -35.80 -21.52
CA LEU A 24 23.30 -34.54 -20.80
C LEU A 24 22.63 -34.70 -19.42
N PHE A 25 21.51 -35.43 -19.36
CA PHE A 25 20.78 -35.68 -18.12
C PHE A 25 21.61 -36.45 -17.08
N PHE A 26 22.29 -37.53 -17.48
CA PHE A 26 23.17 -38.28 -16.56
C PHE A 26 24.35 -37.44 -16.06
N LYS A 27 24.89 -36.55 -16.90
CA LYS A 27 25.97 -35.64 -16.50
C LYS A 27 25.50 -34.63 -15.43
N TYR A 28 24.28 -34.12 -15.52
CA TYR A 28 23.72 -33.22 -14.51
C TYR A 28 23.27 -33.95 -13.23
N PHE A 29 22.87 -35.21 -13.33
CA PHE A 29 22.49 -36.02 -12.16
C PHE A 29 23.65 -36.22 -11.17
N ALA A 30 24.89 -36.26 -11.65
CA ALA A 30 26.09 -36.30 -10.80
C ALA A 30 26.27 -35.02 -9.94
N TYR A 31 25.69 -33.89 -10.35
CA TYR A 31 25.70 -32.62 -9.62
C TYR A 31 24.40 -32.37 -8.83
N TRP A 32 23.60 -33.42 -8.58
CA TRP A 32 22.42 -33.41 -7.69
C TRP A 32 22.59 -32.55 -6.42
N PRO A 33 23.73 -32.58 -5.70
CA PRO A 33 23.85 -31.78 -4.46
C PRO A 33 23.80 -30.28 -4.72
N TRP A 34 24.36 -29.81 -5.85
CA TRP A 34 24.33 -28.40 -6.25
C TRP A 34 22.93 -27.96 -6.67
N PHE A 35 22.15 -28.86 -7.27
CA PHE A 35 20.74 -28.61 -7.57
C PHE A 35 19.91 -28.50 -6.30
N VAL A 36 20.11 -29.40 -5.33
CA VAL A 36 19.45 -29.30 -4.02
C VAL A 36 19.87 -28.02 -3.28
N ALA A 37 21.16 -27.66 -3.34
CA ALA A 37 21.65 -26.43 -2.75
C ALA A 37 21.02 -25.19 -3.39
N SER A 38 20.87 -25.14 -4.72
CA SER A 38 20.25 -23.99 -5.38
C SER A 38 18.76 -23.87 -5.05
N VAL A 39 18.03 -24.99 -4.98
CA VAL A 39 16.62 -25.02 -4.53
C VAL A 39 16.51 -24.49 -3.09
N LEU A 40 17.41 -24.92 -2.21
CA LEU A 40 17.42 -24.47 -0.81
C LEU A 40 17.69 -22.96 -0.71
N VAL A 41 18.64 -22.44 -1.50
CA VAL A 41 18.91 -20.99 -1.59
C VAL A 41 17.68 -20.23 -2.09
N CYS A 42 16.99 -20.74 -3.12
CA CYS A 42 15.75 -20.14 -3.63
C CYS A 42 14.62 -20.14 -2.59
N ILE A 43 14.49 -21.19 -1.77
CA ILE A 43 13.49 -21.25 -0.69
C ILE A 43 13.83 -20.22 0.39
N ILE A 44 15.10 -20.12 0.79
CA ILE A 44 15.54 -19.13 1.78
C ILE A 44 15.28 -17.71 1.26
N SER A 45 15.63 -17.42 0.01
CA SER A 45 15.41 -16.09 -0.57
C SER A 45 13.92 -15.76 -0.72
N ALA A 46 13.09 -16.72 -1.13
CA ALA A 46 11.64 -16.55 -1.16
C ALA A 46 11.04 -16.31 0.23
N PHE A 47 11.50 -17.05 1.25
CA PHE A 47 11.06 -16.86 2.63
C PHE A 47 11.45 -15.48 3.16
N ILE A 48 12.68 -15.04 2.90
CA ILE A 48 13.15 -13.68 3.20
C ILE A 48 12.22 -12.69 2.49
N TYR A 49 12.03 -12.81 1.18
CA TYR A 49 11.18 -11.89 0.41
C TYR A 49 9.78 -11.75 1.00
N LEU A 50 9.11 -12.87 1.29
CA LEU A 50 7.77 -12.87 1.91
C LEU A 50 7.76 -12.28 3.34
N ARG A 51 8.85 -12.43 4.10
CA ARG A 51 8.95 -11.91 5.46
C ARG A 51 9.17 -10.39 5.51
N TYR A 52 9.74 -9.81 4.46
CA TYR A 52 9.98 -8.36 4.34
C TYR A 52 8.89 -7.63 3.56
N GLN A 53 8.08 -8.32 2.74
CA GLN A 53 7.00 -7.71 1.99
C GLN A 53 5.83 -7.29 2.90
N ALA A 54 5.37 -6.04 2.78
CA ALA A 54 4.18 -5.56 3.46
C ALA A 54 2.91 -6.20 2.84
N PRO A 55 1.99 -6.77 3.63
CA PRO A 55 0.76 -7.36 3.12
C PRO A 55 -0.17 -6.27 2.56
N VAL A 56 -0.66 -6.47 1.34
CA VAL A 56 -1.68 -5.60 0.73
C VAL A 56 -3.05 -6.21 0.98
N TYR A 57 -3.91 -5.48 1.68
CA TYR A 57 -5.27 -5.89 1.99
C TYR A 57 -6.26 -5.23 1.03
N ASN A 58 -7.18 -6.03 0.47
CA ASN A 58 -8.31 -5.53 -0.30
C ASN A 58 -9.56 -5.50 0.59
N VAL A 59 -10.31 -4.40 0.54
CA VAL A 59 -11.55 -4.21 1.30
C VAL A 59 -12.67 -3.93 0.31
N ASP A 60 -13.61 -4.88 0.21
CA ASP A 60 -14.80 -4.75 -0.63
C ASP A 60 -16.03 -4.43 0.22
N ALA A 61 -16.86 -3.52 -0.26
CA ALA A 61 -18.12 -3.15 0.37
C ALA A 61 -19.26 -3.18 -0.67
N ALA A 62 -20.37 -3.79 -0.31
CA ALA A 62 -21.58 -3.80 -1.13
C ALA A 62 -22.63 -2.87 -0.49
N VAL A 63 -23.15 -1.92 -1.27
CA VAL A 63 -24.19 -0.98 -0.83
C VAL A 63 -25.41 -1.16 -1.71
N LEU A 64 -26.57 -1.37 -1.09
CA LEU A 64 -27.84 -1.48 -1.80
C LEU A 64 -28.54 -0.13 -1.80
N ILE A 65 -28.72 0.44 -3.00
CA ILE A 65 -29.48 1.67 -3.21
C ILE A 65 -30.93 1.26 -3.45
N LYS A 66 -31.82 1.63 -2.53
CA LYS A 66 -33.26 1.53 -2.77
C LYS A 66 -33.64 2.73 -3.62
N GLU A 67 -33.97 2.49 -4.88
CA GLU A 67 -34.74 3.46 -5.64
C GLU A 67 -36.04 3.69 -4.88
N GLY A 68 -36.28 4.92 -4.43
CA GLY A 68 -37.53 5.24 -3.76
C GLY A 68 -38.68 4.85 -4.68
N ASP A 69 -39.62 4.04 -4.17
CA ASP A 69 -40.84 3.66 -4.87
C ASP A 69 -41.50 4.94 -5.43
N LYS A 70 -41.27 5.28 -6.70
CA LYS A 70 -42.06 6.28 -7.43
C LYS A 70 -43.43 5.70 -7.80
N LYS A 71 -44.08 5.04 -6.84
CA LYS A 71 -45.44 4.51 -6.96
C LYS A 71 -46.48 5.40 -6.28
N GLY A 72 -46.14 6.65 -5.95
CA GLY A 72 -47.08 7.65 -5.46
C GLY A 72 -46.88 8.99 -6.15
N GLY A 73 -47.60 9.26 -7.23
CA GLY A 73 -47.47 10.55 -7.91
C GLY A 73 -48.25 10.76 -9.20
N SER A 74 -49.59 10.70 -9.10
CA SER A 74 -50.58 11.38 -9.97
C SER A 74 -50.58 11.06 -11.47
N SER A 75 -51.70 10.47 -11.92
CA SER A 75 -52.06 10.17 -13.32
C SER A 75 -52.23 11.41 -14.23
N ASN A 76 -51.69 12.56 -13.85
CA ASN A 76 -51.90 13.85 -14.50
C ASN A 76 -50.60 14.53 -14.96
N ASN A 77 -49.45 13.88 -14.84
CA ASN A 77 -48.19 14.39 -15.40
C ASN A 77 -47.86 13.63 -16.71
N PRO A 78 -47.89 14.27 -17.90
CA PRO A 78 -47.57 13.61 -19.17
C PRO A 78 -46.15 13.03 -19.21
N MET A 79 -45.26 13.53 -18.34
CA MET A 79 -43.91 12.99 -18.16
C MET A 79 -43.88 11.59 -17.50
N GLY A 80 -44.86 11.27 -16.66
CA GLY A 80 -44.96 9.96 -15.99
C GLY A 80 -45.39 8.83 -16.93
N ALA A 81 -46.28 9.12 -17.89
CA ALA A 81 -46.73 8.16 -18.90
C ALA A 81 -45.64 7.81 -19.93
N LEU A 82 -44.75 8.77 -20.25
CA LEU A 82 -43.59 8.56 -21.13
C LEU A 82 -42.51 7.68 -20.49
N GLN A 83 -42.38 7.72 -19.16
CA GLN A 83 -41.46 6.89 -18.39
C GLN A 83 -41.93 5.42 -18.36
N ASP A 84 -43.24 5.19 -18.27
CA ASP A 84 -43.86 3.85 -18.26
C ASP A 84 -43.81 3.14 -19.63
N LEU A 85 -43.65 3.90 -20.72
CA LEU A 85 -43.44 3.39 -22.09
C LEU A 85 -42.00 2.87 -22.34
N GLY A 86 -41.16 2.82 -21.30
CA GLY A 86 -39.81 2.22 -21.35
C GLY A 86 -38.74 3.06 -22.07
N MET A 87 -39.06 4.28 -22.51
CA MET A 87 -38.13 5.15 -23.26
C MET A 87 -37.28 6.10 -22.38
N PHE A 88 -37.62 6.30 -21.11
CA PHE A 88 -36.84 7.13 -20.18
C PHE A 88 -36.61 6.38 -18.87
N SER A 89 -35.57 5.55 -18.84
CA SER A 89 -35.14 4.89 -17.61
C SER A 89 -34.63 5.92 -16.61
N MET A 90 -34.96 5.72 -15.35
CA MET A 90 -34.52 6.53 -14.20
C MET A 90 -33.03 6.30 -13.86
N THR A 91 -32.21 5.95 -14.86
CA THR A 91 -30.79 5.61 -14.73
C THR A 91 -29.97 6.77 -14.17
N ASN A 92 -30.38 8.02 -14.44
CA ASN A 92 -29.65 9.21 -13.98
C ASN A 92 -29.56 9.33 -12.45
N ASN A 93 -30.54 8.81 -11.70
CA ASN A 93 -30.51 8.94 -10.23
C ASN A 93 -29.52 7.98 -9.59
N PHE A 94 -29.42 6.74 -10.10
CA PHE A 94 -28.46 5.76 -9.59
C PHE A 94 -27.02 6.18 -9.89
N ASP A 95 -26.74 6.54 -11.15
CA ASP A 95 -25.40 6.95 -11.56
C ASP A 95 -24.95 8.22 -10.82
N ASN A 96 -25.84 9.18 -10.59
CA ASN A 96 -25.55 10.36 -9.77
C ASN A 96 -25.17 10.00 -8.33
N GLU A 97 -25.90 9.09 -7.66
CA GLU A 97 -25.56 8.69 -6.28
C GLU A 97 -24.22 7.95 -6.22
N VAL A 98 -23.95 7.07 -7.19
CA VAL A 98 -22.64 6.40 -7.31
C VAL A 98 -21.52 7.42 -7.55
N GLU A 99 -21.76 8.44 -8.36
CA GLU A 99 -20.80 9.53 -8.60
C GLU A 99 -20.57 10.36 -7.33
N ILE A 100 -21.62 10.70 -6.58
CA ILE A 100 -21.52 11.40 -5.30
C ILE A 100 -20.72 10.58 -4.29
N LEU A 101 -20.96 9.26 -4.22
CA LEU A 101 -20.20 8.35 -3.35
C LEU A 101 -18.71 8.31 -3.71
N LYS A 102 -18.38 8.41 -5.00
CA LYS A 102 -17.01 8.48 -5.53
C LYS A 102 -16.42 9.88 -5.53
N SER A 103 -17.18 10.90 -5.09
CA SER A 103 -16.72 12.28 -5.16
C SER A 103 -15.57 12.55 -4.19
N ARG A 104 -14.59 13.34 -4.65
CA ARG A 104 -13.45 13.74 -3.84
C ARG A 104 -13.87 14.46 -2.55
N THR A 105 -14.94 15.26 -2.62
CA THR A 105 -15.47 16.00 -1.47
C THR A 105 -15.98 15.07 -0.38
N LEU A 106 -16.73 14.02 -0.74
CA LEU A 106 -17.24 13.06 0.25
C LEU A 106 -16.10 12.22 0.83
N ILE A 107 -15.21 11.71 -0.03
CA ILE A 107 -14.03 10.94 0.41
C ILE A 107 -13.18 11.77 1.37
N LYS A 108 -12.91 13.04 1.05
CA LYS A 108 -12.15 13.95 1.91
C LYS A 108 -12.82 14.17 3.27
N LYS A 109 -14.14 14.35 3.31
CA LYS A 109 -14.89 14.44 4.58
C LYS A 109 -14.75 13.17 5.42
N VAL A 110 -14.80 11.99 4.79
CA VAL A 110 -14.64 10.71 5.50
C VAL A 110 -13.21 10.55 6.03
N VAL A 111 -12.19 10.85 5.21
CA VAL A 111 -10.78 10.82 5.61
C VAL A 111 -10.52 11.73 6.80
N ASN A 112 -11.03 12.97 6.75
CA ASN A 112 -10.86 13.94 7.83
C ASN A 112 -11.62 13.53 9.10
N HIS A 113 -12.86 13.03 8.97
CA HIS A 113 -13.67 12.61 10.11
C HIS A 113 -13.09 11.37 10.82
N LEU A 114 -12.49 10.44 10.06
CA LEU A 114 -11.86 9.23 10.60
C LEU A 114 -10.37 9.43 10.94
N ASN A 115 -9.80 10.60 10.69
CA ASN A 115 -8.37 10.90 10.83
C ASN A 115 -7.44 9.91 10.08
N LEU A 116 -7.84 9.51 8.86
CA LEU A 116 -7.09 8.54 8.06
C LEU A 116 -5.87 9.13 7.34
N TYR A 117 -5.64 10.44 7.50
CA TYR A 117 -4.48 11.14 6.95
C TYR A 117 -3.24 11.05 7.84
N ILE A 118 -3.36 10.46 9.04
CA ILE A 118 -2.24 10.17 9.94
C ILE A 118 -2.18 8.65 10.12
N SER A 119 -1.04 8.04 9.85
CA SER A 119 -0.82 6.61 10.05
C SER A 119 0.33 6.37 11.00
N VAL A 120 0.09 5.65 12.09
CA VAL A 120 1.12 5.30 13.08
C VAL A 120 1.43 3.81 13.02
N ALA A 121 2.71 3.48 12.91
CA ALA A 121 3.23 2.12 12.89
C ALA A 121 4.34 1.93 13.92
N GLU A 122 4.48 0.71 14.41
CA GLU A 122 5.62 0.27 15.20
C GLU A 122 6.84 0.12 14.28
N GLU A 123 7.93 0.81 14.62
CA GLU A 123 9.19 0.70 13.91
C GLU A 123 9.90 -0.60 14.33
N ARG A 124 10.17 -1.48 13.36
CA ARG A 124 10.91 -2.72 13.62
C ARG A 124 12.25 -2.69 12.91
N MET A 125 13.30 -3.11 13.63
CA MET A 125 14.64 -3.29 13.06
C MET A 125 14.66 -4.34 11.93
N PHE A 126 13.73 -5.31 11.95
CA PHE A 126 13.64 -6.36 10.95
C PHE A 126 12.20 -6.57 10.44
N GLY A 127 12.03 -6.47 9.12
CA GLY A 127 10.74 -6.64 8.43
C GLY A 127 10.04 -5.32 8.14
N TYR A 128 8.75 -5.38 7.83
CA TYR A 128 7.92 -4.19 7.61
C TYR A 128 7.41 -3.59 8.92
N ASN A 129 7.16 -2.28 8.93
CA ASN A 129 6.58 -1.57 10.06
C ASN A 129 5.14 -2.03 10.29
N THR A 130 4.81 -2.40 11.52
CA THR A 130 3.47 -2.95 11.82
C THR A 130 2.52 -1.81 12.14
N PRO A 131 1.49 -1.55 11.32
CA PRO A 131 0.56 -0.45 11.59
C PRO A 131 -0.22 -0.74 12.87
N LEU A 132 -0.17 0.19 13.82
CA LEU A 132 -0.79 0.03 15.14
C LEU A 132 -2.24 0.53 15.16
N TYR A 133 -2.63 1.40 14.23
CA TYR A 133 -3.97 1.98 14.13
C TYR A 133 -4.49 2.48 15.51
N LYS A 134 -5.35 1.70 16.18
CA LYS A 134 -5.98 2.05 17.47
C LYS A 134 -5.16 1.67 18.70
N SER A 135 -4.18 0.79 18.57
CA SER A 135 -3.34 0.31 19.68
C SER A 135 -2.02 1.08 19.83
N THR A 136 -1.92 2.27 19.23
CA THR A 136 -0.75 3.14 19.44
C THR A 136 -0.74 3.70 20.86
N PRO A 137 0.36 3.63 21.63
CA PRO A 137 0.45 4.21 22.97
C PRO A 137 0.51 5.75 22.94
N VAL A 138 1.00 6.33 21.84
CA VAL A 138 1.06 7.78 21.61
C VAL A 138 0.21 8.14 20.40
N LYS A 139 -0.76 9.04 20.59
CA LYS A 139 -1.58 9.60 19.53
C LYS A 139 -0.92 10.87 19.02
N VAL A 140 -0.62 10.89 17.72
CA VAL A 140 -0.19 12.08 16.98
C VAL A 140 -1.44 12.71 16.36
N TYR A 141 -1.55 14.03 16.46
CA TYR A 141 -2.64 14.78 15.83
C TYR A 141 -2.14 16.11 15.26
N MET A 142 -2.65 16.44 14.08
CA MET A 142 -2.47 17.69 13.35
C MET A 142 -3.83 18.06 12.76
N THR A 143 -4.13 19.35 12.58
CA THR A 143 -5.43 19.70 12.01
C THR A 143 -5.49 19.36 10.52
N PRO A 144 -6.67 19.02 9.97
CA PRO A 144 -6.79 18.73 8.54
C PRO A 144 -6.39 19.90 7.64
N GLU A 145 -6.58 21.14 8.09
CA GLU A 145 -6.19 22.34 7.33
C GLU A 145 -4.67 22.46 7.23
N GLU A 146 -3.94 22.20 8.31
CA GLU A 146 -2.47 22.17 8.30
C GLU A 146 -1.95 21.00 7.46
N ALA A 147 -2.56 19.83 7.59
CA ALA A 147 -2.18 18.65 6.83
C ALA A 147 -2.38 18.84 5.31
N ASP A 148 -3.42 19.55 4.88
CA ASP A 148 -3.67 19.90 3.49
C ASP A 148 -2.63 20.90 2.92
N ASN A 149 -1.98 21.69 3.78
CA ASN A 149 -0.97 22.68 3.38
C ASN A 149 0.45 22.08 3.28
N LEU A 150 0.64 20.82 3.65
CA LEU A 150 1.91 20.12 3.50
C LEU A 150 2.21 19.90 2.02
N GLU A 151 3.39 20.34 1.56
CA GLU A 151 3.88 20.07 0.21
C GLU A 151 4.09 18.57 -0.03
N GLU A 152 4.67 17.90 0.97
CA GLU A 152 4.80 16.45 1.06
C GLU A 152 4.48 16.01 2.50
N GLY A 153 3.99 14.78 2.65
CA GLY A 153 3.66 14.22 3.97
C GLY A 153 4.84 14.31 4.93
N ALA A 154 4.57 14.65 6.19
CA ALA A 154 5.58 14.73 7.23
C ALA A 154 5.80 13.35 7.85
N LYS A 155 7.06 12.98 8.05
CA LYS A 155 7.43 11.72 8.69
C LYS A 155 7.97 11.98 10.09
N LEU A 156 7.39 11.31 11.09
CA LEU A 156 7.78 11.47 12.48
C LEU A 156 8.32 10.15 13.02
N HIS A 157 9.55 10.15 13.48
CA HIS A 157 10.12 9.07 14.28
C HIS A 157 9.91 9.42 15.76
N LEU A 158 9.17 8.59 16.48
CA LEU A 158 8.90 8.79 17.89
C LEU A 158 9.53 7.65 18.71
N LYS A 159 10.25 8.01 19.75
CA LYS A 159 10.75 7.06 20.75
C LYS A 159 10.06 7.36 22.07
N TYR A 160 9.19 6.45 22.49
CA TYR A 160 8.44 6.59 23.73
C TYR A 160 9.02 5.64 24.80
N THR A 161 9.54 6.23 25.87
CA THR A 161 10.21 5.50 26.96
C THR A 161 9.23 5.23 28.10
N MET A 162 9.42 4.12 28.84
CA MET A 162 8.58 3.76 30.01
C MET A 162 8.49 4.87 31.07
N ASN A 163 9.50 5.74 31.14
CA ASN A 163 9.55 6.89 32.06
C ASN A 163 8.61 8.03 31.65
N GLY A 164 7.87 7.90 30.55
CA GLY A 164 6.95 8.92 30.03
C GLY A 164 7.59 9.96 29.13
N LYS A 165 8.90 9.85 28.87
CA LYS A 165 9.63 10.72 27.93
C LYS A 165 9.32 10.34 26.48
N LEU A 166 9.22 11.36 25.64
CA LEU A 166 8.97 11.23 24.21
C LEU A 166 10.03 12.01 23.44
N ASP A 167 10.90 11.30 22.73
CA ASP A 167 11.80 11.91 21.74
C ASP A 167 11.13 11.84 20.38
N VAL A 168 11.05 12.98 19.69
CA VAL A 168 10.41 13.11 18.38
C VAL A 168 11.40 13.71 17.41
N LYS A 169 11.64 12.99 16.31
CA LYS A 169 12.35 13.49 15.15
C LYS A 169 11.35 13.67 14.02
N VAL A 170 11.19 14.90 13.54
CA VAL A 170 10.25 15.26 12.47
C VAL A 170 11.03 15.59 11.21
N GLU A 171 10.65 14.94 10.11
CA GLU A 171 11.12 15.19 8.75
C GLU A 171 9.96 15.78 7.93
N TYR A 172 10.10 17.01 7.45
CA TYR A 172 9.09 17.68 6.62
C TYR A 172 9.76 18.50 5.51
N MET A 173 9.02 18.78 4.44
CA MET A 173 9.46 19.71 3.40
C MET A 173 8.93 21.12 3.68
N PHE A 174 9.80 22.11 3.54
CA PHE A 174 9.43 23.53 3.63
C PHE A 174 10.28 24.32 2.64
N ASP A 175 9.63 25.03 1.71
CA ASP A 175 10.30 25.83 0.67
C ASP A 175 11.21 24.96 -0.23
N GLU A 176 10.69 23.80 -0.67
CA GLU A 176 11.43 22.79 -1.47
C GLU A 176 12.67 22.18 -0.79
N GLU A 177 12.95 22.52 0.47
CA GLU A 177 14.05 21.96 1.25
C GLU A 177 13.55 21.00 2.33
N LYS A 178 14.26 19.88 2.50
CA LYS A 178 14.00 18.92 3.58
C LYS A 178 14.54 19.46 4.89
N GLN A 179 13.64 19.66 5.84
CA GLN A 179 13.99 20.04 7.20
C GLN A 179 13.85 18.85 8.14
N GLU A 180 14.82 18.72 9.04
CA GLU A 180 14.87 17.69 10.06
C GLU A 180 15.03 18.40 11.41
N THR A 181 14.11 18.17 12.33
CA THR A 181 14.18 18.73 13.68
C THR A 181 13.90 17.65 14.72
N GLU A 182 14.71 17.63 15.78
CA GLU A 182 14.58 16.72 16.90
C GLU A 182 14.20 17.49 18.17
N VAL A 183 13.19 16.99 18.87
CA VAL A 183 12.69 17.56 20.12
C VAL A 183 12.41 16.46 21.13
N SER A 184 12.87 16.66 22.35
CA SER A 184 12.60 15.78 23.49
C SER A 184 11.58 16.42 24.43
N PHE A 185 10.56 15.65 24.80
CA PHE A 185 9.57 16.03 25.79
C PHE A 185 9.69 15.14 27.03
N ASP A 186 9.73 15.75 28.21
CA ASP A 186 9.78 14.98 29.47
C ASP A 186 8.45 14.28 29.78
N SER A 187 7.32 14.79 29.27
CA SER A 187 6.00 14.19 29.42
C SER A 187 5.03 14.65 28.34
N ILE A 188 3.95 13.89 28.11
CA ILE A 188 2.83 14.23 27.22
C ILE A 188 1.55 14.45 28.05
N PRO A 189 0.64 15.37 27.65
CA PRO A 189 0.51 15.98 26.33
C PRO A 189 1.57 17.03 26.01
N ALA A 190 2.04 17.03 24.76
CA ALA A 190 3.02 17.99 24.26
C ALA A 190 2.63 18.47 22.86
N VAL A 191 3.08 19.67 22.50
CA VAL A 191 2.88 20.25 21.17
C VAL A 191 4.21 20.72 20.61
N PHE A 192 4.38 20.55 19.31
CA PHE A 192 5.54 20.99 18.56
C PHE A 192 5.10 21.85 17.38
N PRO A 193 5.18 23.19 17.50
CA PRO A 193 4.88 24.08 16.40
C PRO A 193 6.03 24.07 15.39
N THR A 194 5.71 23.87 14.12
CA THR A 194 6.63 23.93 12.98
C THR A 194 6.13 24.95 11.96
N PRO A 195 6.98 25.40 11.01
CA PRO A 195 6.54 26.28 9.93
C PRO A 195 5.40 25.72 9.08
N VAL A 196 5.25 24.39 9.03
CA VAL A 196 4.21 23.69 8.25
C VAL A 196 2.95 23.37 9.05
N GLY A 197 2.92 23.66 10.36
CA GLY A 197 1.77 23.40 11.24
C GLY A 197 2.16 22.90 12.62
N VAL A 198 1.16 22.59 13.45
CA VAL A 198 1.38 22.13 14.83
C VAL A 198 1.16 20.63 14.97
N PHE A 199 2.20 19.91 15.38
CA PHE A 199 2.08 18.51 15.79
C PHE A 199 1.72 18.43 17.27
N SER A 200 0.72 17.64 17.63
CA SER A 200 0.32 17.37 19.01
C SER A 200 0.46 15.90 19.35
N PHE A 201 0.98 15.63 20.54
CA PHE A 201 1.26 14.29 21.05
C PHE A 201 0.48 14.08 22.34
N THR A 202 -0.32 13.03 22.40
CA THR A 202 -1.13 12.69 23.58
C THR A 202 -1.04 11.21 23.90
N LYS A 203 -1.24 10.85 25.17
CA LYS A 203 -1.24 9.45 25.60
C LYS A 203 -2.54 8.78 25.14
N ASN A 204 -2.45 7.53 24.71
CA ASN A 204 -3.63 6.70 24.46
C ASN A 204 -4.01 5.89 25.69
N ASP A 205 -4.97 6.40 26.47
CA ASP A 205 -5.44 5.72 27.69
C ASP A 205 -6.16 4.39 27.44
N SER A 206 -6.51 4.08 26.18
CA SER A 206 -7.13 2.82 25.79
C SER A 206 -6.14 1.65 25.66
N VAL A 207 -4.83 1.92 25.72
CA VAL A 207 -3.78 0.92 25.56
C VAL A 207 -3.14 0.63 26.91
N PRO A 208 -2.80 -0.63 27.24
CA PRO A 208 -2.08 -0.95 28.45
C PRO A 208 -0.78 -0.13 28.58
N PRO A 209 -0.29 0.08 29.81
CA PRO A 209 1.02 0.70 30.02
C PRO A 209 2.10 -0.03 29.23
N LEU A 210 3.08 0.72 28.72
CA LEU A 210 4.23 0.13 28.03
C LEU A 210 4.93 -0.90 28.93
N GLU A 211 5.28 -2.05 28.35
CA GLU A 211 6.13 -3.07 28.98
C GLU A 211 7.61 -2.86 28.63
N GLU A 212 7.90 -2.25 27.48
CA GLU A 212 9.24 -1.91 26.99
C GLU A 212 9.22 -0.56 26.24
N ASP A 213 10.40 0.04 26.04
CA ASP A 213 10.56 1.22 25.19
C ASP A 213 10.15 0.91 23.75
N MET A 214 9.37 1.81 23.15
CA MET A 214 8.77 1.59 21.84
C MET A 214 9.21 2.65 20.84
N ASN A 215 9.66 2.21 19.67
CA ASN A 215 9.92 3.08 18.52
C ASN A 215 8.70 3.05 17.60
N LEU A 216 8.23 4.23 17.22
CA LEU A 216 7.06 4.44 16.40
C LEU A 216 7.46 5.30 15.20
N VAL A 217 6.82 5.05 14.07
CA VAL A 217 6.86 5.97 12.92
C VAL A 217 5.45 6.42 12.61
N ALA A 218 5.25 7.73 12.50
CA ALA A 218 4.04 8.31 11.92
C ALA A 218 4.33 8.89 10.54
N TYR A 219 3.35 8.77 9.66
CA TYR A 219 3.33 9.32 8.30
C TYR A 219 2.04 10.13 8.10
#